data_AF-A0A5B8U647-F1
#
_entry.id   AF-A0A5B8U647-F1
#
_cell.length_a   1.000
_cell.length_b   1.000
_cell.length_c   1.000
_cell.angle_alpha   90.00
_cell.angle_beta   90.00
_cell.angle_gamma   90.00
#
_symmetry.space_group_name_H-M   'P 1'
#
loop_
_entity.id
_entity.type
_entity.pdbx_description
1 polymer ?
#
loop_
_entity_poly.entity_id
_entity_poly.type
_entity_poly.pdbx_seq_one_letter_code
_entity_poly.pdbx_strand_id
1 'polypeptide(L)'
;MTDVLAWAESQDFAVSGNAGDPNTAFGAIEDALRLVGADEIIICTYVPGRSNWLESGIVSRLKEELDIPVTHLLVDGGHAAATA
;
A
#
# COMPACT_ATOMS: atom_id res chain seq x y z
N MET A 1 -5.13 -2.45 -11.84
CA MET A 1 -5.53 -1.25 -11.07
C MET A 1 -7.02 -1.01 -11.18
N THR A 2 -7.59 -0.98 -12.40
CA THR A 2 -9.01 -0.71 -12.63
C THR A 2 -9.94 -1.65 -11.87
N ASP A 3 -9.66 -2.95 -11.81
CA ASP A 3 -10.52 -3.91 -11.11
C ASP A 3 -10.58 -3.68 -9.60
N VAL A 4 -9.48 -3.22 -9.00
CA VAL A 4 -9.42 -2.92 -7.55
C VAL A 4 -10.22 -1.67 -7.22
N LEU A 5 -10.08 -0.63 -8.05
CA LEU A 5 -10.85 0.61 -7.87
C LEU A 5 -12.34 0.36 -8.09
N ALA A 6 -12.71 -0.35 -9.16
CA ALA A 6 -14.10 -0.72 -9.43
C ALA A 6 -14.71 -1.58 -8.30
N TRP A 7 -13.95 -2.53 -7.76
CA TRP A 7 -14.38 -3.29 -6.59
C TRP A 7 -14.63 -2.37 -5.39
N ALA A 8 -13.71 -1.46 -5.06
CA ALA A 8 -13.87 -0.56 -3.92
C ALA A 8 -15.05 0.42 -4.09
N GLU A 9 -15.24 0.97 -5.30
CA GLU A 9 -16.41 1.80 -5.63
C GLU A 9 -17.72 1.01 -5.45
N SER A 10 -17.74 -0.28 -5.82
CA SER A 10 -18.92 -1.15 -5.61
C SER A 10 -19.25 -1.38 -4.12
N GLN A 11 -18.32 -1.10 -3.22
CA GLN A 11 -18.50 -1.13 -1.76
C GLN A 11 -18.81 0.27 -1.19
N ASP A 12 -19.18 1.24 -2.05
CA ASP A 12 -19.47 2.63 -1.69
C ASP A 12 -18.28 3.40 -1.10
N PHE A 13 -17.04 2.98 -1.38
CA PHE A 13 -15.85 3.76 -1.02
C PHE A 13 -15.55 4.85 -2.05
N ALA A 14 -15.32 6.07 -1.57
CA ALA A 14 -14.72 7.13 -2.37
C ALA A 14 -13.23 6.83 -2.55
N VAL A 15 -12.84 6.37 -3.74
CA VAL A 15 -11.47 5.93 -4.03
C VAL A 15 -10.86 6.66 -5.20
N SER A 16 -9.54 6.78 -5.16
CA SER A 16 -8.70 7.15 -6.30
C SER A 16 -7.43 6.32 -6.24
N GLY A 17 -6.69 6.25 -7.34
CA GLY A 17 -5.46 5.46 -7.41
C GLY A 17 -4.39 6.12 -8.26
N ASN A 18 -3.14 5.94 -7.86
CA ASN A 18 -1.96 6.36 -8.61
C ASN A 18 -0.92 5.23 -8.60
N ALA A 19 -0.18 5.09 -9.70
CA ALA A 19 0.95 4.17 -9.79
C ALA A 19 2.25 4.91 -9.39
N GLY A 20 2.90 4.46 -8.33
CA GLY A 20 4.23 4.92 -7.93
C GLY A 20 5.36 4.15 -8.61
N ASP A 21 6.57 4.71 -8.63
CA ASP A 21 7.76 3.99 -9.11
C ASP A 21 8.18 2.91 -8.10
N PRO A 22 8.22 1.63 -8.51
CA PRO A 22 8.58 0.53 -7.62
C PRO A 22 10.04 0.56 -7.15
N ASN A 23 10.94 1.23 -7.87
CA ASN A 23 12.36 1.32 -7.48
C ASN A 23 12.61 2.40 -6.42
N THR A 24 11.69 3.35 -6.29
CA THR A 24 11.78 4.49 -5.36
C THR A 24 10.58 4.55 -4.42
N ALA A 25 10.19 3.38 -3.91
CA ALA A 25 9.06 3.15 -3.03
C ALA A 25 8.84 4.22 -1.94
N PHE A 26 9.90 4.60 -1.22
CA PHE A 26 9.80 5.62 -0.17
C PHE A 26 9.41 6.99 -0.75
N GLY A 27 10.11 7.42 -1.81
CA GLY A 27 9.81 8.69 -2.49
C GLY A 27 8.42 8.70 -3.13
N ALA A 28 8.00 7.58 -3.72
CA ALA A 28 6.65 7.44 -4.27
C ALA A 28 5.55 7.62 -3.21
N ILE A 29 5.78 7.12 -1.98
CA ILE A 29 4.87 7.33 -0.85
C ILE A 29 4.87 8.80 -0.43
N GLU A 30 6.05 9.43 -0.28
CA GLU A 30 6.12 10.85 0.06
C GLU A 30 5.41 11.74 -0.96
N ASP A 31 5.56 11.45 -2.25
CA ASP A 31 4.89 12.20 -3.32
C ASP A 31 3.37 12.05 -3.24
N ALA A 32 2.88 10.84 -2.95
CA ALA A 32 1.45 10.62 -2.72
C ALA A 32 0.94 11.42 -1.52
N LEU A 33 1.69 11.46 -0.41
CA LEU A 33 1.33 12.24 0.77
C LEU A 33 1.27 13.74 0.48
N ARG A 34 2.18 14.27 -0.33
CA ARG A 34 2.18 15.68 -0.75
C ARG A 34 0.96 16.04 -1.59
N LEU A 35 0.44 15.10 -2.37
CA LEU A 35 -0.71 15.32 -3.25
C LEU A 35 -2.06 15.21 -2.52
N VAL A 36 -2.18 14.22 -1.63
CA VAL A 36 -3.47 13.85 -1.02
C VAL A 36 -3.62 14.36 0.41
N GLY A 37 -2.51 14.52 1.15
CA GLY A 37 -2.52 14.94 2.55
C GLY A 37 -3.21 13.92 3.46
N ALA A 38 -2.86 12.63 3.35
CA ALA A 38 -3.52 11.56 4.08
C ALA A 38 -3.26 11.61 5.60
N ASP A 39 -4.26 11.20 6.39
CA ASP A 39 -4.17 11.12 7.85
C ASP A 39 -3.50 9.83 8.36
N GLU A 40 -3.45 8.78 7.53
CA GLU A 40 -2.86 7.47 7.86
C GLU A 40 -2.35 6.77 6.59
N ILE A 41 -1.35 5.91 6.75
CA ILE A 41 -0.87 5.01 5.71
C ILE A 41 -1.15 3.57 6.11
N ILE A 42 -1.75 2.82 5.19
CA ILE A 42 -1.91 1.37 5.29
C ILE A 42 -1.01 0.71 4.24
N ILE A 43 0.02 0.01 4.71
CA ILE A 43 0.94 -0.75 3.85
C ILE A 43 0.52 -2.22 3.87
N CYS A 44 0.22 -2.79 2.72
CA CYS A 44 -0.05 -4.22 2.58
C CYS A 44 1.14 -4.90 1.91
N THR A 45 1.81 -5.82 2.60
CA THR A 45 2.90 -6.62 2.01
C THR A 45 2.67 -8.11 2.22
N TYR A 46 3.35 -8.94 1.43
CA TYR A 46 3.45 -10.36 1.77
C TYR A 46 4.22 -10.55 3.08
N VAL A 47 4.05 -11.74 3.68
CA VAL A 47 4.84 -12.22 4.81
C VAL A 47 6.35 -12.23 4.53
N PRO A 48 7.21 -12.21 5.57
CA PRO A 48 8.66 -12.32 5.42
C PRO A 48 9.08 -13.53 4.58
N GLY A 49 10.16 -13.37 3.80
CA GLY A 49 10.63 -14.37 2.82
C GLY A 49 9.86 -14.39 1.50
N ARG A 50 8.82 -13.55 1.36
CA ARG A 50 8.08 -13.32 0.10
C ARG A 50 7.91 -11.83 -0.24
N SER A 51 8.53 -10.95 0.54
CA SER A 51 8.39 -9.49 0.40
C SER A 51 9.75 -8.81 0.44
N ASN A 52 10.19 -8.33 -0.72
CA ASN A 52 11.43 -7.56 -0.85
C ASN A 52 11.40 -6.26 -0.01
N TRP A 53 10.22 -5.72 0.26
CA TRP A 53 10.05 -4.50 1.08
C TRP A 53 10.31 -4.78 2.56
N LEU A 54 9.94 -5.96 3.06
CA LEU A 54 10.26 -6.33 4.43
C LEU A 54 11.75 -6.64 4.56
N GLU A 55 12.33 -7.30 3.56
CA GLU A 55 13.76 -7.61 3.53
C GLU A 55 14.63 -6.35 3.43
N SER A 56 14.17 -5.32 2.72
CA SER A 56 14.87 -4.03 2.61
C SER A 56 14.70 -3.12 3.83
N GLY A 57 13.83 -3.47 4.79
CA GLY A 57 13.55 -2.66 5.97
C GLY A 57 12.74 -1.38 5.71
N ILE A 58 12.20 -1.20 4.50
CA ILE A 58 11.52 0.04 4.12
C ILE A 58 10.29 0.33 4.99
N VAL A 59 9.57 -0.71 5.42
CA VAL A 59 8.37 -0.56 6.25
C VAL A 59 8.72 -0.03 7.64
N SER A 60 9.81 -0.51 8.23
CA SER A 60 10.30 0.00 9.52
C SER A 60 10.71 1.46 9.39
N ARG A 61 11.46 1.79 8.32
CA ARG A 61 11.88 3.15 8.03
C ARG A 61 10.70 4.11 7.85
N LEU A 62 9.65 3.71 7.13
CA LEU A 62 8.43 4.51 6.96
C LEU A 62 7.72 4.77 8.30
N LYS A 63 7.68 3.78 9.19
CA LYS A 63 7.12 3.95 10.54
C LYS A 63 7.92 4.91 11.42
N GLU A 64 9.23 4.97 11.21
CA GLU A 64 10.14 5.80 12.00
C GLU A 64 10.22 7.25 11.50
N GLU A 65 10.17 7.45 10.18
CA GLU A 65 10.41 8.76 9.57
C GLU A 65 9.13 9.57 9.28
N LEU A 66 7.96 8.93 9.21
CA LEU A 66 6.71 9.63 8.91
C LEU A 66 5.99 10.06 10.19
N ASP A 67 5.48 11.30 10.18
CA ASP A 67 4.74 11.88 11.30
C ASP A 67 3.28 11.38 11.42
N ILE A 68 2.79 10.64 10.42
CA ILE A 68 1.43 10.08 10.43
C ILE A 68 1.44 8.57 10.76
N PRO A 69 0.37 8.03 11.35
CA PRO A 69 0.26 6.61 11.64
C PRO A 69 0.52 5.74 10.41
N VAL A 70 1.34 4.69 10.60
CA VAL A 70 1.62 3.69 9.57
C VAL A 70 1.19 2.32 10.07
N THR A 71 0.04 1.86 9.57
CA THR A 71 -0.47 0.50 9.79
C THR A 71 0.10 -0.45 8.73
N HIS A 72 0.60 -1.60 9.16
CA HIS A 72 1.20 -2.59 8.27
C HIS A 72 0.45 -3.92 8.34
N LEU A 73 -0.12 -4.32 7.22
CA LEU A 73 -0.87 -5.57 7.06
C LEU A 73 -0.01 -6.59 6.31
N LEU A 74 0.16 -7.75 6.94
CA LEU A 74 0.80 -8.91 6.33
C LEU A 74 -0.24 -9.78 5.65
N VAL A 75 0.02 -10.12 4.40
CA VAL A 75 -0.82 -11.02 3.60
C VAL A 75 -0.07 -12.33 3.41
N ASP A 76 -0.62 -13.41 3.92
CA ASP A 76 -0.19 -14.77 3.57
C ASP A 76 -1.19 -15.30 2.54
N GLY A 77 -0.76 -15.42 1.29
CA GLY A 77 -1.66 -15.52 0.15
C GLY A 77 -2.63 -16.70 0.22
N GLY A 78 -3.92 -16.40 0.42
CA GLY A 78 -5.04 -17.21 -0.01
C GLY A 78 -5.84 -16.40 -1.02
N HIS A 79 -5.81 -16.76 -2.30
CA HIS A 79 -6.71 -16.15 -3.27
C HIS A 79 -8.11 -16.72 -3.10
N ALA A 80 -9.10 -15.85 -2.85
CA ALA A 80 -10.44 -16.11 -3.35
C ALA A 80 -10.34 -16.03 -4.88
N ALA A 81 -10.69 -17.12 -5.56
CA ALA A 81 -10.77 -17.13 -7.02
C ALA A 81 -11.85 -16.14 -7.47
N ALA A 82 -11.46 -15.10 -8.20
CA ALA A 82 -12.41 -14.34 -9.01
C ALA A 82 -12.78 -15.22 -10.21
N THR A 83 -13.94 -15.87 -10.13
CA THR A 83 -14.56 -16.55 -11.28
C THR A 83 -15.14 -15.51 -12.22
N ALA A 84 -14.75 -15.60 -13.49
CA ALA A 84 -15.37 -14.90 -14.61
C ALA A 84 -16.74 -15.49 -14.97
#